data_AF-A0A970K4U6-F1
#
_entry.id   AF-A0A970K4U6-F1
#
_cell.length_a   1.000
_cell.length_b   1.000
_cell.length_c   1.000
_cell.angle_alpha   90.00
_cell.angle_beta   90.00
_cell.angle_gamma   90.00
#
_symmetry.space_group_name_H-M   'P 1'
#
loop_
_entity.id
_entity.type
_entity.pdbx_description
1 polymer ?
#
loop_
_entity_poly.entity_id
_entity_poly.type
_entity_poly.pdbx_seq_one_letter_code
_entity_poly.pdbx_strand_id
1 'polypeptide(L)'
;MNIISKLDDEPNDHQGLTPAQLKARFDMAGNAIKAYLNGTLLPEMERAIDHIDTSGFVPAERTVCGKPLSEDITLTAHDVGALPAETPIPSALADLNEDSMHRTVTDAEKAAWNAKSNLALGETSTTAYRGDRGKIAYDHS
;
A
#
# COMPACT_ATOMS: atom_id res chain seq x y z
N MET A 1 -48.45 12.77 26.69
CA MET A 1 -49.27 13.52 25.72
C MET A 1 -50.76 13.24 26.00
N ASN A 2 -51.23 13.49 27.23
CA ASN A 2 -52.59 13.15 27.71
C ASN A 2 -53.31 14.42 28.21
N ILE A 3 -53.50 15.37 27.30
CA ILE A 3 -54.21 16.63 27.63
C ILE A 3 -55.71 16.46 27.34
N ILE A 4 -56.07 15.64 26.36
CA ILE A 4 -57.46 15.38 25.94
C ILE A 4 -58.16 14.43 26.92
N SER A 5 -57.45 13.43 27.46
CA SER A 5 -57.99 12.46 28.45
C SER A 5 -58.21 13.03 29.86
N LYS A 6 -58.02 14.34 30.05
CA LYS A 6 -58.40 15.09 31.26
C LYS A 6 -59.56 16.04 31.03
N LEU A 7 -60.13 16.06 29.83
CA LEU A 7 -61.34 16.82 29.51
C LEU A 7 -62.55 15.99 29.91
N ASP A 8 -63.53 16.65 30.52
CA ASP A 8 -64.82 16.04 30.82
C ASP A 8 -65.58 15.72 29.52
N ASP A 9 -66.28 14.59 29.50
CA ASP A 9 -67.10 14.15 28.36
C ASP A 9 -68.45 14.90 28.32
N GLU A 10 -68.84 15.59 29.41
CA GLU A 10 -70.08 16.36 29.51
C GLU A 10 -69.88 17.87 29.26
N PRO A 11 -70.68 18.51 28.37
CA PRO A 11 -70.39 19.82 27.79
C PRO A 11 -70.55 21.04 28.73
N ASN A 12 -71.04 20.91 29.96
CA ASN A 12 -71.34 22.06 30.84
C ASN A 12 -71.24 21.83 32.37
N ASP A 13 -70.62 20.74 32.82
CA ASP A 13 -70.15 20.59 34.20
C ASP A 13 -69.02 21.61 34.44
N HIS A 14 -69.13 22.43 35.47
CA HIS A 14 -68.26 23.58 35.71
C HIS A 14 -66.81 23.25 36.14
N GLN A 15 -66.33 22.01 35.97
CA GLN A 15 -64.96 21.59 36.28
C GLN A 15 -64.02 21.50 35.05
N GLY A 16 -64.52 21.75 33.83
CA GLY A 16 -63.75 21.67 32.57
C GLY A 16 -62.97 22.94 32.16
N LEU A 17 -62.01 22.78 31.24
CA LEU A 17 -61.34 23.93 30.59
C LEU A 17 -62.32 24.67 29.68
N THR A 18 -62.32 26.00 29.73
CA THR A 18 -63.08 26.82 28.77
C THR A 18 -62.57 26.57 27.33
N PRO A 19 -63.40 26.81 26.30
CA PRO A 19 -62.97 26.67 24.90
C PRO A 19 -61.70 27.47 24.55
N ALA A 20 -61.56 28.66 25.13
CA ALA A 20 -60.37 29.50 24.95
C ALA A 20 -59.12 28.86 25.57
N GLN A 21 -59.24 28.27 26.77
CA GLN A 21 -58.15 27.57 27.42
C GLN A 21 -57.78 26.26 26.67
N LEU A 22 -58.76 25.52 26.16
CA LEU A 22 -58.52 24.34 25.33
C LEU A 22 -57.79 24.70 24.04
N LYS A 23 -58.27 25.75 23.35
CA LYS A 23 -57.60 26.26 22.15
C LYS A 23 -56.16 26.66 22.43
N ALA A 24 -55.92 27.38 23.53
CA ALA A 24 -54.56 27.76 23.94
C ALA A 24 -53.67 26.53 24.22
N ARG A 25 -54.21 25.49 24.88
CA ARG A 25 -53.49 24.23 25.14
C ARG A 25 -53.22 23.43 23.86
N PHE A 26 -54.13 23.45 22.90
CA PHE A 26 -53.94 22.81 21.60
C PHE A 26 -52.87 23.54 20.77
N ASP A 27 -52.93 24.87 20.72
CA ASP A 27 -51.95 25.70 20.01
C ASP A 27 -50.53 25.56 20.59
N MET A 28 -50.40 25.36 21.91
CA MET A 28 -49.11 25.10 22.57
C MET A 28 -48.37 23.88 21.99
N ALA A 29 -49.09 22.80 21.66
CA ALA A 29 -48.45 21.60 21.12
C ALA A 29 -47.86 21.83 19.72
N GLY A 30 -48.62 22.47 18.83
CA GLY A 30 -48.15 22.84 17.49
C GLY A 30 -46.95 23.80 17.55
N ASN A 31 -47.00 24.78 18.44
CA ASN A 31 -45.91 25.72 18.65
C ASN A 31 -44.65 25.04 19.24
N ALA A 32 -44.80 24.10 20.17
CA ALA A 32 -43.69 23.33 20.72
C ALA A 32 -43.02 22.46 19.65
N ILE A 33 -43.80 21.80 18.79
CA ILE A 33 -43.28 21.03 17.66
C ILE A 33 -42.53 21.94 16.68
N LYS A 34 -43.10 23.09 16.32
CA LYS A 34 -42.46 24.08 15.45
C LYS A 34 -41.13 24.57 16.03
N ALA A 35 -41.09 24.84 17.33
CA ALA A 35 -39.88 25.29 18.03
C ALA A 35 -38.80 24.21 18.03
N TYR A 36 -39.14 22.95 18.29
CA TYR A 36 -38.19 21.84 18.26
C TYR A 36 -37.63 21.59 16.86
N LEU A 37 -38.51 21.58 15.84
CA LEU A 37 -38.09 21.38 14.45
C LEU A 37 -37.12 22.48 13.99
N ASN A 38 -37.47 23.74 14.21
CA ASN A 38 -36.69 24.87 13.70
C ASN A 38 -35.50 25.24 14.59
N GLY A 39 -35.60 25.06 15.89
CA GLY A 39 -34.58 25.48 16.86
C GLY A 39 -33.60 24.38 17.27
N THR A 40 -33.93 23.11 17.01
CA THR A 40 -33.09 21.97 17.43
C THR A 40 -32.82 21.04 16.27
N LEU A 41 -33.86 20.42 15.71
CA LEU A 41 -33.66 19.35 14.73
C LEU A 41 -32.99 19.84 13.44
N LEU A 42 -33.50 20.92 12.83
CA LEU A 42 -32.93 21.48 11.61
C LEU A 42 -31.47 21.92 11.80
N PRO A 43 -31.12 22.73 12.83
CA PRO A 43 -29.73 23.08 13.11
C PRO A 43 -28.81 21.88 13.36
N GLU A 44 -29.28 20.85 14.07
CA GLU A 44 -28.50 19.65 14.32
C GLU A 44 -28.24 18.85 13.04
N MET A 45 -29.26 18.73 12.17
CA MET A 45 -29.12 18.08 10.87
C MET A 45 -28.17 18.84 9.94
N GLU A 46 -28.28 20.18 9.89
CA GLU A 46 -27.36 21.03 9.11
C GLU A 46 -25.92 20.86 9.60
N ARG A 47 -25.71 20.89 10.93
CA ARG A 47 -24.38 20.69 11.52
C ARG A 47 -23.82 19.31 11.25
N ALA A 48 -24.64 18.26 11.29
CA ALA A 48 -24.20 16.90 11.02
C ALA A 48 -23.73 16.70 9.57
N ILE A 49 -24.32 17.44 8.61
CA ILE A 49 -23.92 17.40 7.20
C ILE A 49 -22.62 18.17 6.98
N ASP A 50 -22.47 19.34 7.59
CA ASP A 50 -21.28 20.21 7.41
C ASP A 50 -20.04 19.66 8.16
N HIS A 51 -20.24 18.91 9.24
CA HIS A 51 -19.15 18.35 10.04
C HIS A 51 -18.66 16.97 9.57
N ILE A 52 -18.96 16.57 8.33
CA ILE A 52 -18.21 15.48 7.69
C ILE A 52 -16.79 16.02 7.43
N ASP A 53 -15.91 15.85 8.41
CA ASP A 53 -14.51 16.21 8.28
C ASP A 53 -13.83 15.30 7.24
N THR A 54 -13.81 15.79 6.01
CA THR A 54 -13.14 15.13 4.88
C THR A 54 -11.65 15.48 4.80
N SER A 55 -11.12 16.32 5.70
CA SER A 55 -9.72 16.77 5.63
C SER A 55 -8.71 15.64 5.85
N GLY A 56 -9.12 14.56 6.53
CA GLY A 56 -8.33 13.34 6.71
C GLY A 56 -8.43 12.33 5.57
N PHE A 57 -9.33 12.54 4.60
CA PHE A 57 -9.46 11.65 3.45
C PHE A 57 -8.41 11.95 2.38
N VAL A 58 -8.12 10.94 1.56
CA VAL A 58 -7.25 11.11 0.40
C VAL A 58 -8.03 11.87 -0.68
N PRO A 59 -7.58 13.05 -1.13
CA PRO A 59 -8.26 13.78 -2.20
C PRO A 59 -8.24 12.99 -3.50
N ALA A 60 -9.33 13.02 -4.26
CA ALA A 60 -9.47 12.28 -5.51
C ALA A 60 -8.51 12.78 -6.61
N GLU A 61 -7.98 13.99 -6.46
CA GLU A 61 -6.95 14.58 -7.33
C GLU A 61 -5.56 13.97 -7.10
N ARG A 62 -5.35 13.20 -6.02
CA ARG A 62 -4.11 12.43 -5.85
C ARG A 62 -4.10 11.22 -6.79
N THR A 63 -2.91 10.74 -7.08
CA THR A 63 -2.70 9.61 -7.99
C THR A 63 -1.84 8.53 -7.36
N VAL A 64 -2.06 7.27 -7.75
CA VAL A 64 -1.11 6.15 -7.52
C VAL A 64 -0.45 5.83 -8.84
N CYS A 65 0.88 5.97 -8.90
CA CYS A 65 1.65 5.76 -10.14
C CYS A 65 1.07 6.52 -11.36
N GLY A 66 0.59 7.76 -11.15
CA GLY A 66 -0.01 8.61 -12.20
C GLY A 66 -1.46 8.28 -12.57
N LYS A 67 -2.07 7.25 -11.97
CA LYS A 67 -3.47 6.87 -12.22
C LYS A 67 -4.44 7.53 -11.23
N PRO A 68 -5.62 7.99 -11.67
CA PRO A 68 -6.60 8.66 -10.82
C PRO A 68 -7.27 7.69 -9.84
N LEU A 69 -7.78 8.22 -8.72
CA LEU A 69 -8.50 7.47 -7.70
C LEU A 69 -10.03 7.37 -7.96
N SER A 70 -10.46 7.60 -9.20
CA SER A 70 -11.88 7.59 -9.58
C SER A 70 -12.47 6.19 -9.78
N GLU A 71 -11.62 5.17 -9.94
CA GLU A 71 -11.99 3.76 -10.18
C GLU A 71 -10.90 2.82 -9.60
N ASP A 72 -11.10 1.51 -9.70
CA ASP A 72 -10.11 0.51 -9.28
C ASP A 72 -8.78 0.65 -10.04
N ILE A 73 -7.68 0.74 -9.30
CA ILE A 73 -6.34 0.94 -9.88
C ILE A 73 -5.70 -0.42 -10.18
N THR A 74 -5.51 -0.71 -11.47
CA THR A 74 -4.66 -1.82 -11.92
C THR A 74 -3.24 -1.33 -12.17
N LEU A 75 -2.24 -1.89 -11.49
CA LEU A 75 -0.82 -1.61 -11.73
C LEU A 75 -0.16 -2.74 -12.53
N THR A 76 0.64 -2.34 -13.50
CA THR A 76 1.51 -3.19 -14.30
C THR A 76 2.94 -3.05 -13.82
N ALA A 77 3.83 -3.96 -14.24
CA ALA A 77 5.26 -3.83 -13.94
C ALA A 77 5.84 -2.47 -14.38
N HIS A 78 5.37 -1.95 -15.52
CA HIS A 78 5.79 -0.65 -16.04
C HIS A 78 5.46 0.51 -15.09
N ASP A 79 4.28 0.48 -14.44
CA ASP A 79 3.81 1.55 -13.56
C ASP A 79 4.72 1.78 -12.32
N VAL A 80 5.50 0.77 -11.94
CA VAL A 80 6.42 0.81 -10.79
C VAL A 80 7.90 0.70 -11.21
N GLY A 81 8.19 0.74 -12.52
CA GLY A 81 9.55 0.57 -13.06
C GLY A 81 10.11 -0.84 -12.88
N ALA A 82 9.25 -1.83 -12.65
CA ALA A 82 9.65 -3.23 -12.56
C ALA A 82 9.74 -3.89 -13.95
N LEU A 83 10.47 -5.01 -14.01
CA LEU A 83 10.46 -5.88 -15.17
C LEU A 83 9.14 -6.66 -15.23
N PRO A 84 8.55 -6.87 -16.43
CA PRO A 84 7.40 -7.76 -16.61
C PRO A 84 7.66 -9.16 -16.04
N ALA A 85 6.61 -9.82 -15.54
CA ALA A 85 6.71 -11.15 -14.91
C ALA A 85 7.34 -12.22 -15.82
N GLU A 86 7.11 -12.10 -17.14
CA GLU A 86 7.66 -13.02 -18.15
C GLU A 86 9.12 -12.71 -18.54
N THR A 87 9.75 -11.70 -17.93
CA THR A 87 11.15 -11.37 -18.24
C THR A 87 12.05 -12.46 -17.66
N PRO A 88 12.77 -13.24 -18.51
CA PRO A 88 13.66 -14.27 -18.01
C PRO A 88 14.82 -13.61 -17.25
N ILE A 89 14.93 -13.90 -15.97
CA ILE A 89 16.08 -13.50 -15.15
C ILE A 89 16.93 -14.76 -14.93
N PRO A 90 18.15 -14.83 -15.50
CA PRO A 90 19.08 -15.94 -15.31
C PRO A 90 19.22 -16.31 -13.83
N SER A 91 18.98 -17.59 -13.50
CA SER A 91 19.02 -18.08 -12.11
C SER A 91 20.35 -18.75 -11.75
N ALA A 92 21.09 -19.18 -12.78
CA ALA A 92 22.45 -19.68 -12.68
C ALA A 92 23.38 -18.92 -13.63
N LEU A 93 24.69 -18.92 -13.33
CA LEU A 93 25.68 -18.31 -14.21
C LEU A 93 25.71 -18.94 -15.61
N ALA A 94 25.38 -20.23 -15.72
CA ALA A 94 25.33 -20.94 -16.99
C ALA A 94 24.20 -20.46 -17.93
N ASP A 95 23.19 -19.77 -17.39
CA ASP A 95 22.08 -19.22 -18.16
C ASP A 95 22.42 -17.84 -18.78
N LEU A 96 23.57 -17.26 -18.43
CA LEU A 96 24.02 -15.98 -18.95
C LEU A 96 24.65 -16.14 -20.35
N ASN A 97 24.27 -15.28 -21.29
CA ASN A 97 24.97 -15.15 -22.56
C ASN A 97 26.34 -14.48 -22.34
N GLU A 98 27.40 -15.15 -22.75
CA GLU A 98 28.75 -14.57 -22.72
C GLU A 98 28.98 -13.58 -23.86
N ASP A 99 29.82 -12.57 -23.61
CA ASP A 99 30.32 -11.64 -24.61
C ASP A 99 31.83 -11.37 -24.41
N SER A 100 32.44 -10.54 -25.26
CA SER A 100 33.88 -10.25 -25.18
C SER A 100 34.33 -9.52 -23.90
N MET A 101 33.41 -8.85 -23.22
CA MET A 101 33.64 -8.10 -21.98
C MET A 101 33.16 -8.86 -20.73
N HIS A 102 32.26 -9.84 -20.89
CA HIS A 102 31.65 -10.60 -19.80
C HIS A 102 31.66 -12.10 -20.13
N ARG A 103 32.62 -12.83 -19.57
CA ARG A 103 32.71 -14.29 -19.70
C ARG A 103 32.72 -14.95 -18.34
N THR A 104 32.15 -16.15 -18.25
CA THR A 104 32.20 -16.98 -17.04
C THR A 104 33.39 -17.93 -17.12
N VAL A 105 33.88 -18.40 -15.97
CA VAL A 105 34.95 -19.41 -15.91
C VAL A 105 34.35 -20.68 -15.31
N THR A 106 34.41 -21.77 -16.07
CA THR A 106 33.89 -23.07 -15.62
C THR A 106 34.85 -23.79 -14.69
N ASP A 107 34.33 -24.75 -13.90
CA ASP A 107 35.17 -25.61 -13.06
C ASP A 107 36.13 -26.47 -13.87
N ALA A 108 35.74 -26.88 -15.09
CA ALA A 108 36.60 -27.62 -16.01
C ALA A 108 37.79 -26.78 -16.50
N GLU A 109 37.55 -25.51 -16.87
CA GLU A 109 38.61 -24.59 -17.24
C GLU A 109 39.56 -24.32 -16.06
N LYS A 110 39.03 -24.12 -14.85
CA LYS A 110 39.85 -23.98 -13.62
C LYS A 110 40.69 -25.23 -13.37
N ALA A 111 40.11 -26.42 -13.49
CA ALA A 111 40.85 -27.67 -13.33
C ALA A 111 41.96 -27.82 -14.37
N ALA A 112 41.70 -27.46 -15.64
CA ALA A 112 42.69 -27.50 -16.70
C ALA A 112 43.85 -26.52 -16.45
N TRP A 113 43.58 -25.29 -15.98
CA TRP A 113 44.62 -24.34 -15.61
C TRP A 113 45.43 -24.80 -14.40
N ASN A 114 44.76 -25.30 -13.36
CA ASN A 114 45.44 -25.84 -12.18
C ASN A 114 46.32 -27.04 -12.52
N ALA A 115 45.88 -27.91 -13.45
CA ALA A 115 46.68 -29.03 -13.91
C ALA A 115 47.94 -28.60 -14.68
N LYS A 116 47.95 -27.43 -15.34
CA LYS A 116 49.17 -26.88 -15.96
C LYS A 116 50.24 -26.47 -14.94
N SER A 117 49.86 -26.24 -13.68
CA SER A 117 50.78 -25.98 -12.58
C SER A 117 51.50 -27.22 -12.06
N ASN A 118 51.22 -28.42 -12.59
CA ASN A 118 51.95 -29.64 -12.26
C ASN A 118 53.32 -29.67 -12.97
N LEU A 119 54.17 -28.68 -12.72
CA LEU A 119 55.59 -28.74 -13.05
C LEU A 119 56.21 -29.86 -12.20
N ALA A 120 56.35 -31.05 -12.79
CA ALA A 120 57.10 -32.12 -12.15
C ALA A 120 58.58 -31.69 -12.10
N LEU A 121 59.03 -31.27 -10.91
CA LEU A 121 60.46 -31.14 -10.65
C LEU A 121 61.04 -32.55 -10.73
N GLY A 122 61.87 -32.82 -11.73
CA GLY A 122 62.50 -34.14 -11.87
C GLY A 122 63.40 -34.41 -10.67
N GLU A 123 63.03 -35.36 -9.82
CA GLU A 123 63.79 -35.76 -8.64
C GLU A 123 64.88 -36.81 -8.95
N THR A 124 64.97 -37.29 -10.19
CA THR A 124 65.96 -38.28 -10.63
C THR A 124 66.98 -37.69 -11.61
N SER A 125 68.21 -38.20 -11.59
CA SER A 125 69.32 -37.74 -12.47
C SER A 125 68.94 -37.72 -13.97
N THR A 126 68.03 -38.59 -14.40
CA THR A 126 67.54 -38.69 -15.78
C THR A 126 66.35 -37.77 -16.12
N THR A 127 65.65 -37.22 -15.12
CA THR A 127 64.46 -36.37 -15.32
C THR A 127 64.62 -34.95 -14.80
N ALA A 128 65.67 -34.68 -14.00
CA ALA A 128 66.01 -33.35 -13.54
C ALA A 128 66.26 -32.40 -14.74
N TYR A 129 65.64 -31.22 -14.71
CA TYR A 129 65.99 -30.16 -15.65
C TYR A 129 67.48 -29.85 -15.54
N ARG A 130 68.19 -29.75 -16.68
CA ARG A 130 69.63 -29.44 -16.71
C ARG A 130 69.94 -28.29 -15.75
N GLY A 131 70.84 -28.52 -14.79
CA GLY A 131 71.18 -27.59 -13.71
C GLY A 131 71.62 -26.21 -14.20
N ASP A 132 72.14 -26.12 -15.42
CA ASP A 132 72.45 -24.89 -16.15
C ASP A 132 71.24 -23.93 -16.24
N ARG A 133 70.00 -24.43 -16.35
CA ARG A 133 68.80 -23.59 -16.31
C ARG A 133 68.45 -23.08 -14.91
N GLY A 134 68.72 -23.87 -13.87
CA GLY A 134 68.59 -23.42 -12.48
C GLY A 134 69.64 -22.37 -12.11
N LYS A 135 70.86 -22.53 -12.63
CA LYS A 135 71.94 -21.55 -12.48
C LYS A 135 71.63 -20.24 -13.19
N ILE A 136 71.10 -20.28 -14.41
CA ILE A 136 70.62 -19.09 -15.12
C ILE A 136 69.48 -18.42 -14.35
N ALA A 137 68.52 -19.17 -13.76
CA ALA A 137 67.45 -18.55 -12.98
C ALA A 137 67.96 -17.89 -11.68
N TYR A 138 68.90 -18.52 -10.97
CA TYR A 138 69.52 -17.99 -9.75
C TYR A 138 70.41 -16.77 -10.02
N ASP A 139 71.18 -16.80 -11.10
CA ASP A 139 72.06 -15.70 -11.48
C ASP A 139 71.28 -14.47 -12.03
N HIS A 140 69.98 -14.62 -12.31
CA HIS A 140 69.09 -13.55 -12.79
C HIS A 140 68.18 -12.96 -11.70
N SER A 141 68.30 -13.42 -10.45
CA SER A 141 67.67 -12.81 -9.26
C SER A 141 68.61 -11.93 -8.46
#